data_AF-A0A9R1W1L1-F1
#
_entry.id   AF-A0A9R1W1L1-F1
#
_cell.length_a   1.000
_cell.length_b   1.000
_cell.length_c   1.000
_cell.angle_alpha   90.00
_cell.angle_beta   90.00
_cell.angle_gamma   90.00
#
_symmetry.space_group_name_H-M   'P 1'
#
loop_
_entity.id
_entity.type
_entity.pdbx_description
1 polymer ?
#
loop_
_entity_poly.entity_id
_entity_poly.type
_entity_poly.pdbx_seq_one_letter_code
_entity_poly.pdbx_strand_id
1 'polypeptide(L)'
;MINKEELCDSNKIYASEILAILLQSSVANQKRLGQMNGVDVVLQAVAMYKLRDPKSLDEEEMVENLFDCLCCLLMPLENKERFLKAEGVELMIIIMNQKKLCYGSAIRALDFAMTNYPPACERFVDVMGIKTAFPAFMVKASSSPFLVSYQRCFDFVSKLYHSATSNLHILL
;
A
#
# COMPACT_ATOMS: atom_id res chain seq x y z
N MET A 1 -39.37 3.99 0.24
CA MET A 1 -38.19 3.16 0.00
C MET A 1 -37.00 4.08 0.06
N ILE A 2 -36.20 4.01 1.12
CA ILE A 2 -34.98 4.83 1.24
C ILE A 2 -34.01 4.29 0.18
N ASN A 3 -33.70 5.10 -0.83
CA ASN A 3 -32.67 4.76 -1.80
C ASN A 3 -31.39 4.50 -1.00
N LYS A 4 -30.86 3.27 -1.07
CA LYS A 4 -29.47 3.01 -0.69
C LYS A 4 -28.65 3.98 -1.52
N GLU A 5 -28.02 4.97 -0.87
CA GLU A 5 -27.01 5.77 -1.55
C GLU A 5 -26.02 4.79 -2.19
N GLU A 6 -25.91 4.88 -3.52
CA GLU A 6 -24.90 4.16 -4.25
C GLU A 6 -23.55 4.56 -3.66
N LEU A 7 -22.79 3.57 -3.19
CA LEU A 7 -21.49 3.80 -2.52
C LEU A 7 -20.54 4.62 -3.42
N CYS A 8 -20.71 4.50 -4.73
CA CYS A 8 -19.98 5.17 -5.79
C CYS A 8 -20.97 5.92 -6.70
N ASP A 9 -20.74 7.22 -6.90
CA ASP A 9 -21.46 8.04 -7.87
C ASP A 9 -20.46 8.62 -8.89
N SER A 10 -20.94 9.10 -10.04
CA SER A 10 -20.06 9.59 -11.11
C SER A 10 -19.12 10.70 -10.63
N ASN A 11 -19.53 11.55 -9.69
CA ASN A 11 -18.68 12.63 -9.19
C ASN A 11 -17.49 12.09 -8.40
N LYS A 12 -17.68 11.02 -7.60
CA LYS A 12 -16.59 10.37 -6.88
C LYS A 12 -15.57 9.73 -7.82
N ILE A 13 -16.03 9.11 -8.91
CA ILE A 13 -15.16 8.52 -9.93
C ILE A 13 -14.30 9.62 -10.55
N TYR A 14 -14.92 10.69 -11.08
CA TYR A 14 -14.19 11.81 -11.68
C TYR A 14 -13.26 12.50 -10.68
N ALA A 15 -13.68 12.67 -9.43
CA ALA A 15 -12.83 13.24 -8.40
C ALA A 15 -11.60 12.37 -8.13
N SER A 16 -11.74 11.04 -8.10
CA SER A 16 -10.62 10.11 -7.90
C SER A 16 -9.61 10.15 -9.05
N GLU A 17 -10.09 10.26 -10.30
CA GLU A 17 -9.25 10.34 -11.49
C GLU A 17 -8.46 11.66 -11.54
N ILE A 18 -9.15 12.79 -11.33
CA ILE A 18 -8.51 14.12 -11.29
C ILE A 18 -7.47 14.17 -10.18
N LEU A 19 -7.77 13.60 -9.01
CA LEU A 19 -6.82 13.53 -7.90
C LEU A 19 -5.57 12.73 -8.27
N ALA A 20 -5.74 11.58 -8.92
CA ALA A 20 -4.62 10.75 -9.39
C ALA A 20 -3.71 11.52 -10.37
N ILE A 21 -4.30 12.23 -11.33
CA ILE A 21 -3.57 13.06 -12.30
C ILE A 21 -2.77 14.17 -11.60
N LEU A 22 -3.39 14.87 -10.64
CA LEU A 22 -2.74 15.94 -9.89
C LEU A 22 -1.56 15.44 -9.04
N LEU A 23 -1.64 14.20 -8.54
CA LEU A 23 -0.58 13.61 -7.72
C LEU A 23 0.55 13.00 -8.55
N GLN A 24 0.24 12.37 -9.69
CA GLN A 24 1.23 11.77 -10.58
C GLN A 24 2.17 12.83 -11.19
N SER A 25 1.65 14.03 -11.44
CA SER A 25 2.39 15.11 -12.11
C SER A 25 3.23 15.98 -11.18
N SER A 26 3.09 15.89 -9.85
CA SER A 26 3.68 16.87 -8.94
C SER A 26 4.00 16.33 -7.54
N VAL A 27 5.30 16.29 -7.22
CA VAL A 27 5.80 16.03 -5.87
C VAL A 27 5.32 17.08 -4.87
N ALA A 28 5.17 18.34 -5.30
CA ALA A 28 4.62 19.39 -4.44
C ALA A 28 3.19 19.08 -4.02
N ASN A 29 2.36 18.55 -4.94
CA ASN A 29 0.99 18.12 -4.63
C ASN A 29 0.98 16.92 -3.69
N GLN A 30 1.86 15.93 -3.89
CA GLN A 30 1.99 14.78 -2.99
C GLN A 30 2.31 15.21 -1.55
N LYS A 31 3.28 16.11 -1.38
CA LYS A 31 3.65 16.64 -0.06
C LYS A 31 2.52 17.47 0.56
N ARG A 32 1.90 18.36 -0.22
CA ARG A 32 0.80 19.21 0.23
C ARG A 32 -0.41 18.40 0.67
N LEU A 33 -0.83 17.41 -0.12
CA LEU A 33 -1.96 16.56 0.23
C LEU A 33 -1.68 15.77 1.50
N GLY A 34 -0.45 15.26 1.66
CA GLY A 34 -0.04 14.64 2.92
C GLY A 34 -0.14 15.57 4.13
N GLN A 35 0.25 16.85 3.99
CA GLN A 35 0.12 17.86 5.06
C GLN A 35 -1.33 18.13 5.44
N MET A 36 -2.26 17.90 4.53
CA MET A 36 -3.71 18.05 4.73
C MET A 36 -4.38 16.76 5.22
N ASN A 37 -3.62 15.84 5.86
CA ASN A 37 -4.09 14.52 6.29
C ASN A 37 -4.60 13.61 5.15
N GLY A 38 -4.21 13.88 3.91
CA GLY A 38 -4.73 13.14 2.75
C GLY A 38 -4.33 11.67 2.70
N VAL A 39 -3.21 11.28 3.33
CA VAL A 39 -2.81 9.87 3.43
C VAL A 39 -3.87 9.06 4.19
N ASP A 40 -4.31 9.56 5.34
CA ASP A 40 -5.33 8.93 6.18
C ASP A 40 -6.70 8.90 5.47
N VAL A 41 -7.08 10.00 4.80
CA VAL A 41 -8.33 10.06 4.02
C VAL A 41 -8.35 9.01 2.89
N VAL A 42 -7.26 8.90 2.13
CA VAL A 42 -7.17 7.90 1.06
C VAL A 42 -7.13 6.47 1.64
N LEU A 43 -6.43 6.26 2.76
CA LEU A 43 -6.41 4.98 3.47
C LEU A 43 -7.81 4.55 3.94
N GLN A 44 -8.58 5.47 4.51
CA GLN A 44 -9.96 5.20 4.92
C GLN A 44 -10.86 4.86 3.73
N ALA A 45 -10.66 5.52 2.59
CA ALA A 45 -11.40 5.22 1.37
C ALA A 45 -11.10 3.80 0.86
N VAL A 46 -9.83 3.39 0.80
CA VAL A 46 -9.47 2.01 0.39
C VAL A 46 -9.84 0.97 1.46
N ALA A 47 -9.91 1.36 2.73
CA ALA A 47 -10.30 0.47 3.83
C ALA A 47 -11.73 -0.07 3.68
N MET A 48 -12.59 0.62 2.91
CA MET A 48 -13.94 0.14 2.57
C MET A 48 -13.93 -1.16 1.76
N TYR A 49 -12.80 -1.52 1.14
CA TYR A 49 -12.61 -2.71 0.31
C TYR A 49 -11.79 -3.80 1.02
N LYS A 50 -11.53 -3.64 2.33
CA LYS A 50 -10.77 -4.61 3.12
C LYS A 50 -11.39 -6.01 3.22
N LEU A 51 -12.71 -6.13 3.03
CA LEU A 51 -13.45 -7.40 3.11
C LEU A 51 -14.44 -7.62 1.95
N ARG A 52 -14.48 -6.74 0.96
CA ARG A 52 -15.44 -6.81 -0.16
C ARG A 52 -14.78 -6.41 -1.47
N ASP A 53 -15.31 -6.92 -2.56
CA ASP A 53 -14.98 -6.44 -3.90
C ASP A 53 -15.80 -5.18 -4.26
N PRO A 54 -15.29 -4.36 -5.19
CA PRO A 54 -16.12 -3.45 -5.98
C PRO A 54 -17.29 -4.20 -6.63
N LYS A 55 -18.43 -3.53 -6.80
CA LYS A 55 -19.68 -4.12 -7.31
C LYS A 55 -19.95 -3.82 -8.78
N SER A 56 -19.24 -2.85 -9.35
CA SER A 56 -19.35 -2.43 -10.74
C SER A 56 -17.96 -2.08 -11.28
N LEU A 57 -17.84 -2.02 -12.61
CA LEU A 57 -16.62 -1.56 -13.30
C LEU A 57 -16.26 -0.14 -12.88
N ASP A 58 -17.26 0.73 -12.77
CA ASP A 58 -17.12 2.11 -12.28
C ASP A 58 -16.54 2.19 -10.86
N GLU A 59 -16.99 1.32 -9.94
CA GLU A 59 -16.44 1.25 -8.58
C GLU A 59 -15.02 0.67 -8.60
N GLU A 60 -14.74 -0.30 -9.47
CA GLU A 60 -13.40 -0.88 -9.67
C GLU A 60 -12.40 0.17 -10.16
N GLU A 61 -12.78 0.97 -11.16
CA GLU A 61 -11.97 2.07 -11.67
C GLU A 61 -11.69 3.12 -10.59
N MET A 62 -12.71 3.52 -9.83
CA MET A 62 -12.52 4.45 -8.70
C MET A 62 -11.54 3.88 -7.67
N VAL A 63 -11.66 2.59 -7.33
CA VAL A 63 -10.75 1.95 -6.37
C VAL A 63 -9.32 1.94 -6.89
N GLU A 64 -9.11 1.64 -8.16
CA GLU A 64 -7.77 1.65 -8.75
C GLU A 64 -7.17 3.06 -8.75
N ASN A 65 -7.96 4.08 -9.07
CA ASN A 65 -7.56 5.49 -8.96
C ASN A 65 -7.17 5.86 -7.51
N LEU A 66 -7.89 5.36 -6.49
CA LEU A 66 -7.53 5.56 -5.08
C LEU A 66 -6.19 4.89 -4.73
N PHE A 67 -5.94 3.68 -5.22
CA PHE A 67 -4.64 3.02 -5.04
C PHE A 67 -3.51 3.73 -5.77
N ASP A 68 -3.77 4.31 -6.94
CA ASP A 68 -2.81 5.15 -7.67
C ASP A 68 -2.48 6.43 -6.90
N CYS A 69 -3.49 7.09 -6.34
CA CYS A 69 -3.30 8.22 -5.42
C CYS A 69 -2.44 7.82 -4.22
N LEU A 70 -2.73 6.67 -3.60
CA LEU A 70 -1.98 6.16 -2.46
C LEU A 70 -0.52 5.89 -2.82
N CYS A 71 -0.25 5.25 -3.97
CA CYS A 71 1.12 5.00 -4.43
C CYS A 71 1.89 6.30 -4.68
N CYS A 72 1.26 7.32 -5.29
CA CYS A 72 1.87 8.63 -5.46
C CYS A 72 2.15 9.31 -4.10
N LEU A 73 1.20 9.22 -3.17
CA LEU A 73 1.37 9.73 -1.82
C LEU A 73 2.50 9.04 -1.06
N LEU A 74 2.79 7.78 -1.37
CA LEU A 74 3.88 7.02 -0.78
C LEU A 74 5.23 7.28 -1.44
N MET A 75 5.36 8.19 -2.41
CA MET A 75 6.69 8.54 -2.94
C MET A 75 7.53 9.38 -1.95
N PRO A 76 7.00 10.47 -1.34
CA PRO A 76 7.74 11.27 -0.36
C PRO A 76 7.90 10.55 0.98
N LEU A 77 9.09 10.66 1.59
CA LEU A 77 9.42 10.02 2.87
C LEU A 77 8.46 10.42 4.00
N GLU A 78 8.10 11.70 4.06
CA GLU A 78 7.25 12.26 5.11
C GLU A 78 5.83 11.64 5.10
N ASN A 79 5.37 11.22 3.94
CA ASN A 79 4.08 10.56 3.79
C ASN A 79 4.14 9.06 4.10
N LYS A 80 5.30 8.41 3.93
CA LYS A 80 5.49 7.03 4.39
C LYS A 80 5.38 6.92 5.90
N GLU A 81 5.92 7.91 6.62
CA GLU A 81 5.76 7.99 8.07
C GLU A 81 4.29 8.15 8.47
N ARG A 82 3.53 8.99 7.76
CA ARG A 82 2.08 9.14 7.98
C ARG A 82 1.31 7.85 7.70
N PHE A 83 1.63 7.17 6.61
CA PHE A 83 1.03 5.88 6.26
C PHE A 83 1.29 4.83 7.34
N LEU A 84 2.51 4.77 7.86
CA LEU A 84 2.89 3.84 8.92
C LEU A 84 2.12 4.15 10.22
N LYS A 85 2.03 5.43 10.60
CA LYS A 85 1.25 5.88 11.78
C LYS A 85 -0.25 5.60 11.65
N ALA A 86 -0.77 5.58 10.41
CA ALA A 86 -2.17 5.30 10.11
C ALA A 86 -2.47 3.80 9.91
N GLU A 87 -1.58 2.90 10.37
CA GLU A 87 -1.74 1.44 10.25
C GLU A 87 -1.95 0.96 8.79
N GLY A 88 -1.33 1.68 7.84
CA GLY A 88 -1.46 1.38 6.42
C GLY A 88 -0.90 0.00 6.06
N VAL A 89 0.17 -0.44 6.74
CA VAL A 89 0.80 -1.75 6.50
C VAL A 89 -0.18 -2.88 6.83
N GLU A 90 -0.82 -2.79 7.98
CA GLU A 90 -1.81 -3.72 8.49
C GLU A 90 -3.01 -3.81 7.56
N LEU A 91 -3.52 -2.65 7.11
CA LEU A 91 -4.63 -2.61 6.18
C LEU A 91 -4.30 -3.31 4.85
N MET A 92 -3.12 -3.05 4.29
CA MET A 92 -2.73 -3.69 3.03
C MET A 92 -2.59 -5.21 3.19
N ILE A 93 -2.07 -5.69 4.32
CA ILE A 93 -2.01 -7.13 4.62
C ILE A 93 -3.41 -7.74 4.74
N ILE A 94 -4.35 -7.05 5.38
CA ILE A 94 -5.75 -7.49 5.46
C ILE A 94 -6.34 -7.65 4.05
N ILE A 95 -6.16 -6.64 3.18
CA ILE A 95 -6.64 -6.67 1.79
C ILE A 95 -5.98 -7.82 1.01
N MET A 96 -4.67 -8.00 1.16
CA MET A 96 -3.93 -9.11 0.53
C MET A 96 -4.45 -10.48 0.96
N ASN A 97 -4.78 -10.66 2.24
CA ASN A 97 -5.30 -11.93 2.75
C ASN A 97 -6.65 -12.33 2.12
N GLN A 98 -7.44 -11.38 1.63
CA GLN A 98 -8.71 -11.68 0.97
C GLN A 98 -8.54 -12.32 -0.42
N LYS A 99 -7.39 -12.10 -1.09
CA LYS A 99 -7.13 -12.57 -2.48
C LYS A 99 -8.23 -12.16 -3.47
N LYS A 100 -8.73 -10.94 -3.28
CA LYS A 100 -9.83 -10.29 -4.03
C LYS A 100 -9.29 -9.35 -5.13
N LEU A 101 -10.16 -8.60 -5.81
CA LEU A 101 -9.76 -7.70 -6.90
C LEU A 101 -8.67 -6.70 -6.49
N CYS A 102 -8.72 -6.17 -5.26
CA CYS A 102 -7.73 -5.23 -4.75
C CYS A 102 -6.38 -5.85 -4.33
N TYR A 103 -6.20 -7.17 -4.50
CA TYR A 103 -4.99 -7.89 -4.08
C TYR A 103 -3.71 -7.32 -4.70
N GLY A 104 -3.72 -7.09 -6.02
CA GLY A 104 -2.59 -6.55 -6.75
C GLY A 104 -2.25 -5.12 -6.34
N SER A 105 -3.27 -4.28 -6.14
CA SER A 105 -3.13 -2.87 -5.79
C SER A 105 -2.62 -2.69 -4.35
N ALA A 106 -3.04 -3.55 -3.41
CA ALA A 106 -2.51 -3.55 -2.04
C ALA A 106 -1.03 -3.96 -1.99
N ILE A 107 -0.66 -4.97 -2.79
CA ILE A 107 0.73 -5.37 -2.98
C ILE A 107 1.58 -4.19 -3.49
N ARG A 108 1.08 -3.49 -4.50
CA ARG A 108 1.76 -2.34 -5.11
C ARG A 108 1.93 -1.21 -4.10
N ALA A 109 0.89 -0.87 -3.33
CA ALA A 109 0.99 0.14 -2.28
C ALA A 109 2.05 -0.21 -1.22
N LEU A 110 2.11 -1.47 -0.76
CA LEU A 110 3.13 -1.94 0.19
C LEU A 110 4.55 -1.81 -0.36
N ASP A 111 4.75 -2.12 -1.63
CA ASP A 111 6.04 -1.92 -2.31
C ASP A 111 6.50 -0.46 -2.19
N PHE A 112 5.63 0.50 -2.57
CA PHE A 112 5.97 1.91 -2.46
C PHE A 112 6.24 2.33 -1.01
N ALA A 113 5.45 1.84 -0.05
CA ALA A 113 5.64 2.14 1.37
C ALA A 113 6.99 1.65 1.90
N MET A 114 7.46 0.48 1.46
CA MET A 114 8.69 -0.17 1.95
C MET A 114 9.95 0.29 1.22
N THR A 115 9.84 0.73 -0.04
CA THR A 115 11.01 1.13 -0.84
C THR A 115 11.81 2.24 -0.15
N ASN A 116 13.09 2.01 0.16
CA ASN A 116 13.96 2.98 0.85
C ASN A 116 13.41 3.48 2.20
N TYR A 117 12.57 2.70 2.88
CA TYR A 117 12.00 3.09 4.18
C TYR A 117 11.98 1.91 5.17
N PRO A 118 13.10 1.68 5.90
CA PRO A 118 13.24 0.57 6.86
C PRO A 118 12.10 0.40 7.87
N PRO A 119 11.52 1.45 8.47
CA PRO A 119 10.47 1.29 9.47
C PRO A 119 9.21 0.58 8.94
N ALA A 120 8.84 0.80 7.68
CA ALA A 120 7.72 0.08 7.09
C ALA A 120 8.04 -1.39 6.83
N CYS A 121 9.29 -1.72 6.46
CA CYS A 121 9.74 -3.09 6.31
C CYS A 121 9.74 -3.84 7.65
N GLU A 122 10.26 -3.22 8.71
CA GLU A 122 10.24 -3.78 10.07
C GLU A 122 8.81 -4.04 10.51
N ARG A 123 7.93 -3.05 10.35
CA ARG A 123 6.52 -3.22 10.70
C ARG A 123 5.86 -4.35 9.92
N PHE A 124 6.12 -4.46 8.62
CA PHE A 124 5.59 -5.53 7.77
C PHE A 124 5.99 -6.92 8.28
N VAL A 125 7.23 -7.08 8.76
CA VAL A 125 7.70 -8.32 9.39
C VAL A 125 6.98 -8.57 10.73
N ASP A 126 6.89 -7.55 11.59
CA ASP A 126 6.27 -7.64 12.91
C ASP A 126 4.79 -8.06 12.85
N VAL A 127 4.06 -7.58 11.84
CA VAL A 127 2.65 -7.92 11.63
C VAL A 127 2.45 -9.16 10.76
N MET A 128 3.49 -10.00 10.65
CA MET A 128 3.46 -11.30 9.97
C MET A 128 3.17 -11.23 8.45
N GLY A 129 3.45 -10.09 7.81
CA GLY A 129 3.18 -9.85 6.39
C GLY A 129 3.85 -10.85 5.45
N ILE A 130 5.00 -11.42 5.85
CA ILE A 130 5.71 -12.46 5.09
C ILE A 130 4.82 -13.67 4.82
N LYS A 131 4.04 -14.12 5.81
CA LYS A 131 3.14 -15.29 5.64
C LYS A 131 2.06 -15.01 4.59
N THR A 132 1.52 -13.80 4.61
CA THR A 132 0.48 -13.36 3.67
C THR A 132 1.03 -13.18 2.26
N ALA A 133 2.27 -12.74 2.12
CA ALA A 133 2.89 -12.56 0.81
C ALA A 133 3.40 -13.89 0.20
N PHE A 134 3.59 -14.95 0.99
CA PHE A 134 4.14 -16.23 0.52
C PHE A 134 3.47 -16.83 -0.72
N PRO A 135 2.12 -16.89 -0.80
CA PRO A 135 1.42 -17.36 -1.99
C PRO A 135 1.64 -16.47 -3.24
N ALA A 136 1.89 -15.17 -3.05
CA ALA A 136 2.22 -14.26 -4.15
C ALA A 136 3.54 -14.66 -4.84
N PHE A 137 4.50 -15.20 -4.07
CA PHE A 137 5.80 -15.65 -4.59
C PHE A 137 5.70 -16.94 -5.40
N MET A 138 4.89 -17.89 -4.93
CA MET A 138 4.80 -19.22 -5.53
C MET A 138 4.09 -19.20 -6.89
N VAL A 139 3.22 -18.21 -7.14
CA VAL A 139 2.41 -18.12 -8.34
C VAL A 139 3.13 -17.38 -9.49
N LYS A 140 4.25 -16.68 -9.24
CA LYS A 140 4.89 -15.82 -10.26
C LYS A 140 6.41 -15.97 -10.33
N ALA A 141 6.86 -16.96 -11.13
CA ALA A 141 8.24 -17.08 -11.60
C ALA A 141 8.52 -16.29 -12.91
N SER A 142 7.62 -15.39 -13.32
CA SER A 142 7.76 -14.60 -14.55
C SER A 142 7.58 -13.10 -14.26
N SER A 143 8.72 -12.40 -14.18
CA SER A 143 8.91 -10.97 -14.52
C SER A 143 7.76 -10.02 -14.13
N SER A 144 7.57 -9.76 -12.83
CA SER A 144 6.71 -8.66 -12.35
C SER A 144 7.47 -7.69 -11.43
N PRO A 145 7.22 -6.37 -11.50
CA PRO A 145 7.88 -5.33 -10.68
C PRO A 145 7.81 -5.58 -9.17
N PHE A 146 6.77 -6.27 -8.70
CA PHE A 146 6.63 -6.70 -7.30
C PHE A 146 7.79 -7.57 -6.79
N LEU A 147 8.39 -8.39 -7.67
CA LEU A 147 9.56 -9.21 -7.31
C LEU A 147 10.78 -8.35 -6.98
N VAL A 148 10.91 -7.14 -7.55
CA VAL A 148 12.04 -6.24 -7.30
C VAL A 148 11.99 -5.71 -5.87
N SER A 149 10.82 -5.31 -5.39
CA SER A 149 10.68 -4.76 -4.04
C SER A 149 10.53 -5.82 -2.97
N TYR A 150 10.07 -7.01 -3.34
CA TYR A 150 10.20 -8.16 -2.47
C TYR A 150 11.64 -8.67 -2.36
N GLN A 151 12.44 -8.67 -3.44
CA GLN A 151 13.88 -8.91 -3.35
C GLN A 151 14.53 -7.88 -2.41
N ARG A 152 14.12 -6.61 -2.47
CA ARG A 152 14.57 -5.60 -1.49
C ARG A 152 14.12 -5.91 -0.06
N CYS A 153 12.92 -6.45 0.16
CA CYS A 153 12.48 -6.91 1.49
C CYS A 153 13.27 -8.13 1.96
N PHE A 154 13.57 -9.09 1.09
CA PHE A 154 14.42 -10.23 1.39
C PHE A 154 15.86 -9.79 1.67
N ASP A 155 16.41 -8.86 0.88
CA ASP A 155 17.73 -8.26 1.09
C ASP A 155 17.76 -7.43 2.38
N PHE A 156 16.67 -6.75 2.72
CA PHE A 156 16.51 -6.02 3.98
C PHE A 156 16.43 -6.96 5.18
N VAL A 157 15.62 -8.02 5.11
CA VAL A 157 15.54 -9.07 6.14
C VAL A 157 16.88 -9.80 6.28
N SER A 158 17.58 -10.06 5.17
CA SER A 158 18.92 -10.66 5.16
C SER A 158 19.97 -9.72 5.78
N LYS A 159 19.89 -8.40 5.51
CA LYS A 159 20.71 -7.37 6.16
C LYS A 159 20.39 -7.21 7.66
N LEU A 160 19.12 -7.23 8.05
CA LEU A 160 18.71 -7.22 9.45
C LEU A 160 19.17 -8.48 10.19
N TYR A 161 19.06 -9.65 9.56
CA TYR A 161 19.55 -10.92 10.09
C TYR A 161 21.08 -10.89 10.27
N HIS A 162 21.83 -10.42 9.27
CA HIS A 162 23.28 -10.23 9.38
C HIS A 162 23.68 -9.20 10.44
N SER A 163 22.94 -8.08 10.57
CA SER A 163 23.20 -7.07 11.59
C SER A 163 22.93 -7.61 13.00
N ALA A 164 21.89 -8.43 13.18
CA ALA A 164 21.55 -9.09 14.45
C ALA A 164 22.59 -10.17 14.84
N THR A 165 23.08 -10.97 13.88
CA THR A 165 24.14 -11.96 14.16
C THR A 165 25.50 -11.33 14.44
N SER A 166 25.79 -10.16 13.85
CA SER A 166 27.07 -9.46 14.08
C SER A 166 27.17 -8.86 15.49
N ASN A 167 26.04 -8.42 16.06
CA ASN A 167 25.99 -7.90 17.43
C ASN A 167 26.09 -9.00 18.51
N LEU A 168 25.75 -10.26 18.17
CA LEU A 168 25.91 -11.38 19.10
C LEU A 168 27.39 -11.79 19.27
N HIS A 169 28.24 -11.49 18.28
CA HIS A 169 29.69 -11.77 18.33
C HIS A 169 30.52 -10.74 19.10
N ILE A 170 29.91 -9.62 19.55
CA ILE A 170 30.57 -8.58 20.36
C ILE A 170 30.24 -8.75 21.87
N LEU A 171 29.34 -9.68 22.22
CA LEU A 171 28.90 -9.98 23.58
C LEU A 171 29.29 -11.39 24.08
N LEU A 172 30.25 -12.04 23.41
CA LEU A 172 30.98 -13.23 23.87
C LEU A 172 32.48 -12.94 23.85
#